data_AF-A2DM15-F1
#
_entry.id   AF-A2DM15-F1
#
_cell.length_a   1.000
_cell.length_b   1.000
_cell.length_c   1.000
_cell.angle_alpha   90.00
_cell.angle_beta   90.00
_cell.angle_gamma   90.00
#
_symmetry.space_group_name_H-M   'P 1'
#
loop_
_entity.id
_entity.type
_entity.pdbx_description
1 polymer ?
#
loop_
_entity_poly.entity_id
_entity_poly.type
_entity_poly.pdbx_seq_one_letter_code
_entity_poly.pdbx_strand_id
1 'polypeptide(L)'
;MSSSEQPKNVNWCISNDLKPIKVFEYPDQASKIIWGVNSNNIIQISSQIIELTTTHKISIQMALYLIDIFSQILVKEIKLFSELYQKISNTFSYIHEPKNKRLATLLHYKGIKFEKFEPEMKEEEIFNLYPTDSPLYYIAWDKVDDLKSKFPNLDINEKIDNIKPLNCAIKYGSELCFNYLKNLGAQYTDYSEECAVHGGNQNIFMQMIEDGKKFDNMVLQSKRTQ
;
A
#
# COMPACT_ATOMS: atom_id res chain seq x y z
N MET A 1 2.63 -42.62 -3.51
CA MET A 1 3.03 -41.86 -2.31
C MET A 1 4.15 -40.94 -2.73
N SER A 2 3.83 -39.70 -3.10
CA SER A 2 4.83 -38.71 -3.51
C SER A 2 5.35 -38.01 -2.26
N SER A 3 6.65 -38.10 -2.05
CA SER A 3 7.37 -37.42 -0.98
C SER A 3 7.25 -35.91 -1.16
N SER A 4 6.61 -35.24 -0.21
CA SER A 4 6.64 -33.79 -0.09
C SER A 4 8.04 -33.38 0.37
N GLU A 5 8.85 -32.86 -0.55
CA GLU A 5 10.04 -32.11 -0.17
C GLU A 5 9.57 -30.85 0.56
N GLN A 6 9.96 -30.70 1.82
CA GLN A 6 9.76 -29.46 2.56
C GLN A 6 10.51 -28.33 1.86
N PRO A 7 9.93 -27.11 1.79
CA PRO A 7 10.60 -25.98 1.16
C PRO A 7 11.91 -25.70 1.90
N LYS A 8 13.00 -25.64 1.13
CA LYS A 8 14.30 -25.17 1.61
C LYS A 8 14.09 -23.80 2.23
N ASN A 9 14.51 -23.67 3.47
CA ASN A 9 14.49 -22.44 4.25
C ASN A 9 15.32 -21.38 3.49
N VAL A 10 14.67 -20.63 2.60
CA VAL A 10 15.28 -19.51 1.90
C VAL A 10 15.51 -18.47 2.97
N ASN A 11 16.78 -18.35 3.37
CA ASN A 11 17.27 -17.37 4.31
C ASN A 11 16.82 -16.00 3.80
N TRP A 12 15.71 -15.49 4.35
CA TRP A 12 15.29 -14.12 4.15
C TRP A 12 16.52 -13.28 4.40
N CYS A 13 16.87 -12.42 3.44
CA CYS A 13 17.84 -11.38 3.72
C CYS A 13 17.15 -10.44 4.70
N ILE A 14 17.16 -10.82 5.98
CA ILE A 14 16.75 -10.00 7.10
C ILE A 14 17.76 -8.87 7.10
N SER A 15 17.45 -7.79 6.39
CA SER A 15 18.27 -6.58 6.33
C SER A 15 18.23 -5.81 7.66
N ASN A 16 18.04 -6.50 8.79
CA ASN A 16 18.09 -5.90 10.13
C ASN A 16 19.50 -5.43 10.48
N ASP A 17 20.53 -5.94 9.79
CA ASP A 17 21.92 -5.59 10.04
C ASP A 17 22.40 -4.35 9.25
N LEU A 18 21.61 -3.88 8.27
CA LEU A 18 21.92 -2.66 7.54
C LEU A 18 21.44 -1.44 8.35
N LYS A 19 22.36 -0.86 9.12
CA LYS A 19 22.10 0.42 9.77
C LYS A 19 21.99 1.53 8.71
N PRO A 20 20.93 2.35 8.72
CA PRO A 20 20.88 3.55 7.93
C PRO A 20 22.13 4.40 8.19
N ILE A 21 22.60 5.12 7.17
CA ILE A 21 23.54 6.22 7.42
C ILE A 21 22.86 7.17 8.41
N LYS A 22 23.60 7.72 9.38
CA LYS A 22 23.04 8.52 10.51
C LYS A 22 21.96 9.54 10.09
N VAL A 23 22.08 10.16 8.92
CA VAL A 23 21.12 11.14 8.39
C VAL A 23 19.72 10.54 8.13
N PHE A 24 19.64 9.24 7.84
CA PHE A 24 18.39 8.52 7.57
C PHE A 24 17.88 7.70 8.74
N GLU A 25 18.56 7.69 9.89
CA GLU A 25 18.14 6.92 11.06
C GLU A 25 16.72 7.29 11.53
N TYR A 26 16.45 8.58 11.70
CA TYR A 26 15.14 9.05 12.12
C TYR A 26 14.07 9.04 11.01
N PRO A 27 14.38 9.41 9.75
CA PRO A 27 13.47 9.16 8.63
C PRO A 27 13.05 7.69 8.49
N ASP A 28 13.97 6.74 8.62
CA ASP A 28 13.69 5.30 8.59
C ASP A 28 12.82 4.85 9.78
N GLN A 29 13.12 5.37 10.98
CA GLN A 29 12.29 5.14 12.16
C GLN A 29 10.86 5.65 11.93
N ALA A 30 10.71 6.89 11.47
CA ALA A 30 9.41 7.50 11.17
C ALA A 30 8.67 6.72 10.09
N SER A 31 9.36 6.26 9.05
CA SER A 31 8.75 5.51 7.97
C SER A 31 8.19 4.17 8.46
N LYS A 32 8.93 3.45 9.32
CA LYS A 32 8.46 2.20 9.94
C LYS A 32 7.25 2.43 10.85
N ILE A 33 7.27 3.51 11.63
CA ILE A 33 6.15 3.90 12.51
C ILE A 33 4.89 4.19 11.68
N ILE A 34 5.01 5.00 10.62
CA ILE A 34 3.86 5.40 9.79
C ILE A 34 3.33 4.20 8.99
N TRP A 35 4.21 3.33 8.48
CA TRP A 35 3.82 2.12 7.75
C TRP A 35 2.93 1.20 8.59
N GLY A 36 3.16 1.13 9.90
CA GLY A 36 2.39 0.30 10.83
C GLY A 36 1.04 0.89 11.28
N VAL A 37 0.55 1.96 10.66
CA VAL A 37 -0.70 2.61 11.08
C VAL A 37 -1.92 1.71 10.89
N ASN A 38 -2.76 1.64 11.93
CA ASN A 38 -4.05 0.98 11.92
C ASN A 38 -5.01 1.69 12.90
N SER A 39 -6.27 1.25 12.93
CA SER A 39 -7.30 1.83 13.80
C SER A 39 -6.97 1.76 15.30
N ASN A 40 -6.16 0.79 15.73
CA ASN A 40 -5.88 0.54 17.14
C ASN A 40 -4.71 1.37 17.67
N ASN A 41 -3.79 1.81 16.80
CA ASN A 41 -2.56 2.47 17.21
C ASN A 41 -2.40 3.90 16.67
N ILE A 42 -3.35 4.43 15.90
CA ILE A 42 -3.24 5.76 15.28
C ILE A 42 -2.94 6.88 16.29
N ILE A 43 -3.52 6.83 17.50
CA ILE A 43 -3.26 7.83 18.55
C ILE A 43 -1.80 7.79 18.99
N GLN A 44 -1.28 6.58 19.26
CA GLN A 44 0.11 6.36 19.67
C GLN A 44 1.09 6.77 18.57
N ILE A 45 0.85 6.34 17.33
CA ILE A 45 1.67 6.69 16.18
C ILE A 45 1.71 8.21 15.99
N SER A 46 0.56 8.89 16.09
CA SER A 46 0.51 10.35 16.01
C SER A 46 1.42 11.00 17.05
N SER A 47 1.37 10.54 18.30
CA SER A 47 2.22 11.07 19.37
C SER A 47 3.71 10.83 19.11
N GLN A 48 4.08 9.65 18.61
CA GLN A 48 5.47 9.35 18.26
C GLN A 48 6.01 10.24 17.13
N ILE A 49 5.22 10.46 16.08
CA ILE A 49 5.63 11.33 14.97
C ILE A 49 5.71 12.80 15.41
N ILE A 50 4.77 13.26 16.25
CA ILE A 50 4.82 14.59 16.85
C ILE A 50 6.09 14.74 17.71
N GLU A 51 6.43 13.74 18.52
CA GLU A 51 7.66 13.76 19.33
C GLU A 51 8.92 13.83 18.45
N LEU A 52 9.04 13.01 17.41
CA LEU A 52 10.17 13.05 16.47
C LEU A 52 10.29 14.43 15.80
N THR A 53 9.17 15.05 15.47
CA THR A 53 9.14 16.38 14.85
C THR A 53 9.52 17.48 15.86
N THR A 54 8.99 17.41 17.08
CA THR A 54 9.22 18.42 18.14
C THR A 54 10.65 18.37 18.67
N THR A 55 11.26 17.18 18.69
CA THR A 55 12.67 16.97 19.04
C THR A 55 13.61 17.20 17.85
N HIS A 56 13.10 17.71 16.73
CA HIS A 56 13.86 18.02 15.51
C HIS A 56 14.63 16.83 14.92
N LYS A 57 14.19 15.61 15.22
CA LYS A 57 14.74 14.37 14.65
C LYS A 57 14.32 14.20 13.19
N ILE A 58 13.14 14.70 12.84
CA ILE A 58 12.66 14.87 11.47
C ILE A 58 11.99 16.24 11.33
N SER A 59 11.87 16.75 10.11
CA SER A 59 11.05 17.95 9.86
C SER A 59 9.57 17.58 9.68
N ILE A 60 8.69 18.57 9.89
CA ILE A 60 7.26 18.41 9.61
C ILE A 60 6.99 18.08 8.14
N GLN A 61 7.76 18.68 7.22
CA GLN A 61 7.64 18.38 5.79
C GLN A 61 7.96 16.92 5.50
N MET A 62 8.99 16.36 6.14
CA MET A 62 9.34 14.95 6.00
C MET A 62 8.23 14.04 6.50
N ALA A 63 7.65 14.34 7.68
CA ALA A 63 6.55 13.55 8.23
C ALA A 63 5.34 13.53 7.29
N LEU A 64 4.90 14.71 6.81
CA LEU A 64 3.76 14.80 5.88
C LEU A 64 4.06 14.18 4.52
N TYR A 65 5.30 14.29 4.03
CA TYR A 65 5.73 13.63 2.80
C TYR A 65 5.68 12.11 2.92
N LEU A 66 6.16 11.54 4.02
CA LEU A 66 6.09 10.10 4.26
C LEU A 66 4.63 9.61 4.32
N ILE A 67 3.74 10.35 4.98
CA ILE A 67 2.31 10.04 5.02
C ILE A 67 1.70 10.08 3.62
N ASP A 68 2.02 11.10 2.82
CA ASP A 68 1.56 11.21 1.42
C ASP A 68 2.01 9.99 0.59
N ILE A 69 3.29 9.63 0.65
CA ILE A 69 3.82 8.44 -0.05
C ILE A 69 3.11 7.17 0.39
N PHE A 70 2.98 6.92 1.70
CA PHE A 70 2.33 5.70 2.17
C PHE A 70 0.84 5.66 1.87
N SER A 71 0.16 6.80 1.84
CA SER A 71 -1.24 6.86 1.42
C SER A 71 -1.46 6.44 -0.04
N GLN A 72 -0.43 6.57 -0.89
CA GLN A 72 -0.47 6.12 -2.29
C GLN A 72 -0.26 4.61 -2.41
N ILE A 73 0.51 4.04 -1.50
CA ILE A 73 0.81 2.59 -1.48
C ILE A 73 -0.34 1.84 -0.80
N LEU A 74 -0.70 2.25 0.41
CA LEU A 74 -1.72 1.62 1.26
C LEU A 74 -3.08 2.30 1.10
N VAL A 75 -3.58 2.31 -0.13
CA VAL A 75 -4.80 3.07 -0.51
C VAL A 75 -6.06 2.68 0.25
N LYS A 76 -6.13 1.46 0.81
CA LYS A 76 -7.26 1.01 1.64
C LYS A 76 -7.30 1.74 2.99
N GLU A 77 -6.14 2.17 3.47
CA GLU A 77 -5.97 2.86 4.75
C GLU A 77 -6.02 4.38 4.61
N ILE A 78 -6.47 4.90 3.46
CA ILE A 78 -6.50 6.35 3.15
C ILE A 78 -7.21 7.17 4.23
N LYS A 79 -8.24 6.59 4.87
CA LYS A 79 -8.95 7.19 5.99
C LYS A 79 -8.02 7.42 7.18
N LEU A 80 -7.25 6.40 7.58
CA LEU A 80 -6.30 6.51 8.69
C LEU A 80 -5.18 7.50 8.38
N PHE A 81 -4.66 7.49 7.15
CA PHE A 81 -3.66 8.47 6.75
C PHE A 81 -4.19 9.89 6.78
N SER A 82 -5.45 10.14 6.40
CA SER A 82 -6.05 11.48 6.52
C SER A 82 -6.18 11.93 7.97
N GLU A 83 -6.51 11.03 8.90
CA GLU A 83 -6.58 11.33 10.33
C GLU A 83 -5.20 11.65 10.91
N LEU A 84 -4.19 10.84 10.57
CA LEU A 84 -2.80 11.05 10.98
C LEU A 84 -2.26 12.38 10.41
N TYR A 85 -2.46 12.62 9.11
CA TYR A 85 -2.04 13.83 8.42
C TYR A 85 -2.67 15.08 9.05
N GLN A 86 -4.00 15.07 9.24
CA GLN A 86 -4.72 16.19 9.84
C GLN A 86 -4.24 16.47 11.26
N LYS A 87 -4.08 15.43 12.09
CA LYS A 87 -3.63 15.60 13.47
C LYS A 87 -2.24 16.25 13.54
N ILE A 88 -1.29 15.74 12.77
CA ILE A 88 0.07 16.30 12.70
C ILE A 88 0.04 17.74 12.15
N SER A 89 -0.67 17.97 11.04
CA SER A 89 -0.79 19.31 10.42
C SER A 89 -1.38 20.34 11.38
N ASN A 90 -2.43 19.98 12.12
CA ASN A 90 -3.06 20.85 13.12
C ASN A 90 -2.12 21.14 14.29
N THR A 91 -1.39 20.15 14.80
CA THR A 91 -0.43 20.34 15.90
C THR A 91 0.65 21.36 15.56
N PHE A 92 1.15 21.36 14.32
CA PHE A 92 2.22 22.28 13.90
C PHE A 92 1.71 23.51 13.13
N SER A 93 0.38 23.66 12.96
CA SER A 93 -0.23 24.68 12.10
C SER A 93 0.41 24.75 10.71
N TYR A 94 0.81 23.59 10.17
CA TYR A 94 1.51 23.47 8.90
C TYR A 94 0.60 22.76 7.90
N ILE A 95 0.19 23.46 6.85
CA ILE A 95 -0.70 22.96 5.81
C ILE A 95 0.10 22.88 4.52
N HIS A 96 0.19 21.68 3.96
CA HIS A 96 0.77 21.41 2.65
C HIS A 96 -0.20 20.52 1.87
N GLU A 97 -0.33 20.73 0.58
CA GLU A 97 -1.18 19.87 -0.25
C GLU A 97 -0.45 18.53 -0.51
N PRO A 98 -1.01 17.36 -0.15
CA PRO A 98 -0.41 16.08 -0.51
C PRO A 98 -0.59 15.82 -2.01
N LYS A 99 0.37 15.14 -2.63
CA LYS A 99 0.31 14.77 -4.06
C LYS A 99 -0.76 13.70 -4.31
N ASN A 100 -1.07 12.86 -3.33
CA ASN A 100 -2.18 11.92 -3.43
C ASN A 100 -3.52 12.67 -3.45
N LYS A 101 -4.12 12.80 -4.64
CA LYS A 101 -5.43 13.45 -4.84
C LYS A 101 -6.53 12.92 -3.92
N ARG A 102 -6.56 11.60 -3.63
CA ARG A 102 -7.56 11.01 -2.72
C ARG A 102 -7.36 11.50 -1.29
N LEU A 103 -6.11 11.59 -0.84
CA LEU A 103 -5.77 12.15 0.48
C LEU A 103 -6.13 13.64 0.55
N ALA A 104 -5.75 14.43 -0.46
CA ALA A 104 -6.07 15.86 -0.54
C ALA A 104 -7.58 16.11 -0.51
N THR A 105 -8.34 15.34 -1.30
CA THR A 105 -9.81 15.43 -1.34
C THR A 105 -10.42 15.12 0.03
N LEU A 106 -9.96 14.06 0.71
CA LEU A 106 -10.48 13.69 2.03
C LEU A 106 -10.14 14.73 3.10
N LEU A 107 -8.94 15.31 3.06
CA LEU A 107 -8.55 16.41 3.94
C LEU A 107 -9.38 17.68 3.67
N HIS A 108 -9.74 17.94 2.42
CA HIS A 108 -10.63 19.03 2.03
C HIS A 108 -12.02 18.87 2.64
N TYR A 109 -12.64 17.69 2.52
CA TYR A 109 -13.93 17.42 3.17
C TYR A 109 -13.85 17.50 4.70
N LYS A 110 -12.68 17.23 5.29
CA LYS A 110 -12.39 17.43 6.72
C LYS A 110 -12.07 18.88 7.12
N GLY A 111 -12.18 19.83 6.20
CA GLY A 111 -12.04 21.27 6.45
C GLY A 111 -10.66 21.86 6.23
N ILE A 112 -9.67 21.08 5.76
CA ILE A 112 -8.35 21.63 5.38
C ILE A 112 -8.44 22.20 3.97
N LYS A 113 -8.22 23.51 3.83
CA LYS A 113 -8.24 24.18 2.52
C LYS A 113 -6.82 24.27 1.95
N PHE A 114 -6.65 23.83 0.71
CA PHE A 114 -5.43 24.01 -0.07
C PHE A 114 -5.65 25.10 -1.13
N GLU A 115 -4.59 25.82 -1.49
CA GLU A 115 -4.67 26.88 -2.50
C GLU A 115 -4.97 26.28 -3.87
N LYS A 116 -6.01 26.75 -4.57
CA LYS A 116 -6.40 26.30 -5.93
C LYS A 116 -6.79 24.82 -6.03
N PHE A 117 -7.08 24.16 -4.92
CA PHE A 117 -7.58 22.79 -4.93
C PHE A 117 -9.11 22.75 -4.90
N GLU A 118 -9.69 22.09 -5.89
CA GLU A 118 -11.11 21.75 -5.94
C GLU A 118 -11.27 20.23 -6.02
N PRO A 119 -12.11 19.61 -5.17
CA PRO A 119 -12.30 18.17 -5.17
C PRO A 119 -13.00 17.70 -6.45
N GLU A 120 -12.33 16.83 -7.22
CA GLU A 120 -12.86 16.22 -8.45
C GLU A 120 -13.72 14.96 -8.19
N MET A 121 -13.72 14.45 -6.94
CA MET A 121 -14.44 13.22 -6.56
C MET A 121 -15.22 13.41 -5.26
N LYS A 122 -16.31 12.66 -5.10
CA LYS A 122 -17.13 12.67 -3.88
C LYS A 122 -16.44 11.90 -2.76
N GLU A 123 -16.79 12.20 -1.50
CA GLU A 123 -16.18 11.53 -0.35
C GLU A 123 -16.40 10.01 -0.39
N GLU A 124 -17.57 9.54 -0.81
CA GLU A 124 -17.88 8.11 -0.91
C GLU A 124 -17.06 7.39 -1.98
N GLU A 125 -16.65 8.11 -3.03
CA GLU A 125 -15.82 7.59 -4.12
C GLU A 125 -14.37 7.41 -3.68
N ILE A 126 -13.89 8.21 -2.72
CA ILE A 126 -12.53 8.10 -2.17
C ILE A 126 -12.30 6.73 -1.54
N PHE A 127 -13.31 6.20 -0.87
CA PHE A 127 -13.24 4.91 -0.17
C PHE A 127 -13.33 3.72 -1.12
N ASN A 128 -13.88 3.88 -2.31
CA ASN A 128 -14.04 2.79 -3.26
C ASN A 128 -12.88 2.78 -4.27
N LEU A 129 -12.11 1.69 -4.28
CA LEU A 129 -11.01 1.54 -5.23
C LEU A 129 -11.49 1.37 -6.67
N TYR A 130 -12.65 0.71 -6.83
CA TYR A 130 -13.34 0.42 -8.09
C TYR A 130 -14.85 0.57 -7.90
N PRO A 131 -15.64 0.70 -8.98
CA PRO A 131 -17.10 0.63 -8.93
C PRO A 131 -17.58 -0.65 -8.22
N THR A 132 -18.58 -0.54 -7.34
CA THR A 132 -19.05 -1.65 -6.48
C THR A 132 -19.69 -2.81 -7.24
N ASP A 133 -20.03 -2.59 -8.52
CA ASP A 133 -20.56 -3.54 -9.47
C ASP A 133 -19.47 -4.15 -10.40
N SER A 134 -18.20 -3.81 -10.19
CA SER A 134 -17.06 -4.37 -10.94
C SER A 134 -16.44 -5.59 -10.24
N PRO A 135 -15.98 -6.63 -10.97
CA PRO A 135 -15.19 -7.73 -10.40
C PRO A 135 -13.97 -7.24 -9.61
N LEU A 136 -13.32 -6.17 -10.07
CA LEU A 136 -12.12 -5.62 -9.43
C LEU A 136 -12.40 -5.07 -8.04
N TYR A 137 -13.63 -4.60 -7.75
CA TYR A 137 -14.02 -4.20 -6.41
C TYR A 137 -13.96 -5.40 -5.46
N TYR A 138 -14.60 -6.51 -5.82
CA TYR A 138 -14.62 -7.71 -4.98
C TYR A 138 -13.22 -8.30 -4.81
N ILE A 139 -12.42 -8.30 -5.88
CA ILE A 139 -11.02 -8.74 -5.81
C ILE A 139 -10.22 -7.82 -4.88
N ALA A 140 -10.29 -6.50 -5.07
CA ALA A 140 -9.53 -5.56 -4.26
C ALA A 140 -9.90 -5.63 -2.77
N TRP A 141 -11.15 -5.95 -2.43
CA TRP A 141 -11.61 -6.11 -1.05
C TRP A 141 -11.56 -7.56 -0.52
N ASP A 142 -10.94 -8.46 -1.27
CA ASP A 142 -10.79 -9.89 -0.97
C ASP A 142 -12.10 -10.65 -0.68
N LYS A 143 -13.18 -10.24 -1.34
CA LYS A 143 -14.53 -10.81 -1.21
C LYS A 143 -14.75 -11.97 -2.18
N VAL A 144 -14.00 -13.06 -1.98
CA VAL A 144 -13.94 -14.17 -2.94
C VAL A 144 -15.29 -14.86 -3.20
N ASP A 145 -16.14 -15.00 -2.17
CA ASP A 145 -17.43 -15.69 -2.31
C ASP A 145 -18.45 -14.84 -3.08
N ASP A 146 -18.47 -13.53 -2.83
CA ASP A 146 -19.26 -12.58 -3.61
C ASP A 146 -18.79 -12.52 -5.07
N LEU A 147 -17.47 -12.55 -5.30
CA LEU A 147 -16.89 -12.57 -6.64
C LEU A 147 -17.38 -13.79 -7.43
N LYS A 148 -17.28 -14.99 -6.84
CA LYS A 148 -17.75 -16.26 -7.44
C LYS A 148 -19.25 -16.22 -7.76
N SER A 149 -20.05 -15.71 -6.83
CA SER A 149 -21.50 -15.66 -6.96
C SER A 149 -21.96 -14.68 -8.04
N LYS A 150 -21.36 -13.47 -8.07
CA LYS A 150 -21.79 -12.39 -8.98
C LYS A 150 -21.15 -12.47 -10.37
N PHE A 151 -19.96 -13.06 -10.50
CA PHE A 151 -19.22 -13.15 -11.75
C PHE A 151 -18.76 -14.59 -12.03
N PRO A 152 -19.69 -15.56 -12.17
CA PRO A 152 -19.34 -16.97 -12.37
C PRO A 152 -18.58 -17.23 -13.68
N ASN A 153 -18.72 -16.33 -14.66
CA ASN A 153 -18.09 -16.42 -15.98
C ASN A 153 -16.98 -15.36 -16.16
N LEU A 154 -16.35 -14.91 -15.07
CA LEU A 154 -15.26 -13.94 -15.14
C LEU A 154 -14.11 -14.48 -16.01
N ASP A 155 -13.74 -13.76 -17.07
CA ASP A 155 -12.49 -14.01 -17.78
C ASP A 155 -11.32 -13.55 -16.89
N ILE A 156 -10.58 -14.51 -16.36
CA ILE A 156 -9.46 -14.28 -15.44
C ILE A 156 -8.22 -13.70 -16.12
N ASN A 157 -8.13 -13.76 -17.45
CA ASN A 157 -6.97 -13.34 -18.24
C ASN A 157 -7.19 -12.03 -18.99
N GLU A 158 -8.45 -11.64 -19.20
CA GLU A 158 -8.82 -10.34 -19.75
C GLU A 158 -8.47 -9.20 -18.78
N LYS A 159 -8.11 -8.04 -19.35
CA LYS A 159 -7.87 -6.83 -18.56
C LYS A 159 -9.19 -6.11 -18.33
N ILE A 160 -9.48 -5.78 -17.08
CA ILE A 160 -10.58 -4.89 -16.69
C ILE A 160 -9.90 -3.61 -16.22
N ASP A 161 -10.31 -2.45 -16.75
CA ASP A 161 -9.69 -1.16 -16.40
C ASP A 161 -8.14 -1.19 -16.44
N ASN A 162 -7.60 -1.75 -17.54
CA ASN A 162 -6.17 -1.93 -17.79
C ASN A 162 -5.41 -2.88 -16.84
N ILE A 163 -6.06 -3.53 -15.88
CA ILE A 163 -5.44 -4.49 -14.95
C ILE A 163 -6.06 -5.89 -15.08
N LYS A 164 -5.22 -6.93 -15.01
CA LYS A 164 -5.72 -8.31 -14.94
C LYS A 164 -6.23 -8.62 -13.53
N PRO A 165 -7.29 -9.43 -13.38
CA PRO A 165 -7.80 -9.88 -12.09
C PRO A 165 -6.72 -10.34 -11.11
N LEU A 166 -5.78 -11.19 -11.56
CA LEU A 166 -4.71 -11.68 -10.69
C LEU A 166 -3.79 -10.56 -10.20
N ASN A 167 -3.40 -9.62 -11.08
CA ASN A 167 -2.60 -8.47 -10.67
C ASN A 167 -3.34 -7.57 -9.68
N CYS A 168 -4.66 -7.44 -9.82
CA CYS A 168 -5.47 -6.71 -8.85
C CYS A 168 -5.42 -7.39 -7.47
N ALA A 169 -5.54 -8.72 -7.42
CA ALA A 169 -5.45 -9.46 -6.16
C ALA A 169 -4.06 -9.28 -5.52
N ILE A 170 -2.99 -9.39 -6.31
CA ILE A 170 -1.61 -9.20 -5.85
C ILE A 170 -1.40 -7.77 -5.33
N LYS A 171 -1.78 -6.76 -6.12
CA LYS A 171 -1.59 -5.32 -5.81
C LYS A 171 -2.23 -4.91 -4.49
N TYR A 172 -3.37 -5.52 -4.15
CA TYR A 172 -4.13 -5.17 -2.96
C TYR A 172 -4.01 -6.19 -1.83
N GLY A 173 -3.11 -7.17 -1.96
CA GLY A 173 -2.87 -8.16 -0.93
C GLY A 173 -4.05 -9.09 -0.65
N SER A 174 -4.92 -9.30 -1.64
CA SER A 174 -6.17 -10.06 -1.52
C SER A 174 -5.91 -11.56 -1.68
N GLU A 175 -5.55 -12.20 -0.58
CA GLU A 175 -5.04 -13.57 -0.54
C GLU A 175 -6.07 -14.62 -1.01
N LEU A 176 -7.33 -14.49 -0.59
CA LEU A 176 -8.37 -15.46 -0.97
C LEU A 176 -8.67 -15.39 -2.48
N CYS A 177 -8.78 -14.18 -3.01
CA CYS A 177 -8.99 -13.95 -4.44
C CYS A 177 -7.76 -14.36 -5.25
N PHE A 178 -6.55 -14.09 -4.75
CA PHE A 178 -5.30 -14.53 -5.37
C PHE A 178 -5.28 -16.06 -5.54
N ASN A 179 -5.52 -16.79 -4.46
CA ASN A 179 -5.55 -18.26 -4.46
C ASN A 179 -6.64 -18.80 -5.40
N TYR A 180 -7.83 -18.20 -5.37
CA TYR A 180 -8.93 -18.58 -6.26
C TYR A 180 -8.56 -18.39 -7.74
N LEU A 181 -8.05 -17.22 -8.12
CA LEU A 181 -7.68 -16.91 -9.50
C LEU A 181 -6.52 -17.79 -9.99
N LYS A 182 -5.53 -18.07 -9.14
CA LYS A 182 -4.44 -19.00 -9.44
C LYS A 182 -4.95 -20.42 -9.68
N ASN A 183 -5.90 -20.90 -8.86
CA ASN A 183 -6.51 -22.23 -9.04
C ASN A 183 -7.33 -22.33 -10.34
N LEU A 184 -7.86 -21.21 -10.85
CA LEU A 184 -8.50 -21.16 -12.17
C LEU A 184 -7.49 -21.09 -13.33
N GLY A 185 -6.19 -21.04 -13.06
CA GLY A 185 -5.14 -21.01 -14.07
C GLY A 185 -4.70 -19.61 -14.51
N ALA A 186 -5.02 -18.56 -13.73
CA ALA A 186 -4.55 -17.21 -14.03
C ALA A 186 -3.01 -17.15 -14.02
N GLN A 187 -2.45 -16.48 -15.03
CA GLN A 187 -1.01 -16.37 -15.21
C GLN A 187 -0.48 -15.04 -14.68
N TYR A 188 0.73 -15.08 -14.10
CA TYR A 188 1.47 -13.87 -13.81
C TYR A 188 1.76 -13.08 -15.09
N THR A 189 2.00 -11.79 -14.91
CA THR A 189 2.43 -10.87 -15.96
C THR A 189 3.76 -10.24 -15.57
N ASP A 190 4.33 -9.42 -16.43
CA ASP A 190 5.56 -8.66 -16.14
C ASP A 190 5.36 -7.56 -15.07
N TYR A 191 4.11 -7.26 -14.71
CA TYR A 191 3.75 -6.28 -13.67
C TYR A 191 3.46 -6.93 -12.31
N SER A 192 3.41 -8.26 -12.24
CA SER A 192 2.95 -8.95 -11.02
C SER A 192 3.92 -8.71 -9.85
N GLU A 193 5.22 -8.69 -10.12
CA GLU A 193 6.28 -8.47 -9.15
C GLU A 193 6.19 -7.08 -8.53
N GLU A 194 5.99 -6.04 -9.35
CA GLU A 194 5.76 -4.67 -8.87
C GLU A 194 4.50 -4.58 -8.02
N CYS A 195 3.42 -5.25 -8.44
CA CYS A 195 2.18 -5.32 -7.67
C CYS A 195 2.41 -5.96 -6.29
N ALA A 196 3.21 -7.02 -6.20
CA ALA A 196 3.42 -7.74 -4.94
C ALA A 196 4.22 -6.90 -3.93
N VAL A 197 5.20 -6.14 -4.42
CA VAL A 197 5.96 -5.18 -3.61
C VAL A 197 5.05 -4.09 -3.05
N HIS A 198 4.16 -3.54 -3.88
CA HIS A 198 3.19 -2.54 -3.41
C HIS A 198 2.12 -3.13 -2.48
N GLY A 199 1.66 -4.36 -2.75
CA GLY A 199 0.60 -5.01 -1.98
C GLY A 199 1.04 -5.43 -0.58
N GLY A 200 2.33 -5.71 -0.38
CA GLY A 200 2.90 -5.97 0.95
C GLY A 200 2.38 -7.23 1.65
N ASN A 201 1.56 -8.05 0.99
CA ASN A 201 1.08 -9.31 1.54
C ASN A 201 2.19 -10.37 1.43
N GLN A 202 2.72 -10.78 2.59
CA GLN A 202 3.84 -11.72 2.68
C GLN A 202 3.51 -13.10 2.11
N ASN A 203 2.28 -13.59 2.29
CA ASN A 203 1.88 -14.91 1.80
C ASN A 203 1.88 -14.94 0.26
N ILE A 204 1.30 -13.92 -0.37
CA ILE A 204 1.32 -13.77 -1.84
C ILE A 204 2.76 -13.65 -2.33
N PHE A 205 3.56 -12.80 -1.67
CA PHE A 205 4.95 -12.58 -2.06
C PHE A 205 5.78 -13.87 -2.02
N MET A 206 5.64 -14.65 -0.94
CA MET A 206 6.33 -15.93 -0.79
C MET A 206 5.87 -16.96 -1.82
N GLN A 207 4.56 -17.08 -2.06
CA GLN A 207 4.03 -17.97 -3.09
C GLN A 207 4.58 -17.63 -4.49
N MET A 208 4.71 -16.34 -4.82
CA MET A 208 5.29 -15.92 -6.10
C MET A 208 6.75 -16.36 -6.25
N ILE A 209 7.56 -16.29 -5.18
CA ILE A 209 8.94 -16.78 -5.18
C ILE A 209 8.97 -18.30 -5.38
N GLU A 210 8.12 -19.05 -4.68
CA GLU A 210 7.99 -20.50 -4.81
C GLU A 210 7.59 -20.91 -6.24
N ASP A 211 6.72 -20.12 -6.87
CA ASP A 211 6.33 -20.26 -8.27
C ASP A 211 7.42 -19.85 -9.27
N GLY A 212 8.60 -19.42 -8.79
CA GLY A 212 9.77 -19.11 -9.60
C GLY A 212 9.90 -17.65 -10.05
N LYS A 213 9.09 -16.72 -9.51
CA LYS A 213 9.28 -15.28 -9.79
C LYS A 213 10.52 -14.73 -9.09
N LYS A 214 11.13 -13.73 -9.73
CA LYS A 214 12.34 -13.05 -9.23
C LYS A 214 12.07 -11.56 -9.08
N PHE A 215 12.60 -10.98 -8.01
CA PHE A 215 12.38 -9.57 -7.64
C PHE A 215 13.64 -8.71 -7.79
N ASP A 216 14.61 -9.17 -8.60
CA ASP A 216 15.96 -8.62 -8.70
C ASP A 216 16.00 -7.12 -9.09
N ASN A 217 14.97 -6.62 -9.78
CA ASN A 217 14.87 -5.24 -10.26
C ASN A 217 13.90 -4.35 -9.46
N MET A 218 13.43 -4.81 -8.30
CA MET A 218 12.42 -4.08 -7.50
C MET A 218 13.00 -3.21 -6.40
N VAL A 219 14.29 -3.38 -6.08
CA VAL A 219 15.01 -2.39 -5.28
C VAL A 219 15.35 -1.23 -6.21
N LEU A 220 14.81 -0.03 -5.95
CA LEU A 220 15.20 1.20 -6.63
C LEU A 220 16.73 1.25 -6.66
N GLN A 221 17.33 0.99 -7.83
CA GLN A 221 18.72 1.31 -8.06
C GLN A 221 18.80 2.83 -7.93
N SER A 222 19.26 3.32 -6.79
CA SER A 222 19.82 4.67 -6.72
C SER A 222 20.97 4.69 -7.72
N LYS A 223 20.70 5.11 -8.95
CA LYS A 223 21.73 5.41 -9.92
C LYS A 223 22.59 6.49 -9.27
N ARG A 224 23.74 6.08 -8.74
CA ARG A 224 24.82 6.98 -8.38
C ARG A 224 25.26 7.66 -9.68
N THR A 225 24.66 8.80 -10.00
CA THR A 225 25.31 9.77 -10.86
C THR A 225 26.58 10.21 -10.14
N GLN A 226 27.72 9.75 -10.67
CA GLN A 226 29.05 10.27 -10.35
C GLN A 226 29.16 11.75 -10.74
#